data_AF-A0A425Y3V9-F1
#
_entry.id   AF-A0A425Y3V9-F1
#
_cell.length_a   1.000
_cell.length_b   1.000
_cell.length_c   1.000
_cell.angle_alpha   90.00
_cell.angle_beta   90.00
_cell.angle_gamma   90.00
#
_symmetry.space_group_name_H-M   'P 1'
#
loop_
_entity.id
_entity.type
_entity.pdbx_description
1 polymer ?
#
loop_
_entity_poly.entity_id
_entity_poly.type
_entity_poly.pdbx_seq_one_letter_code
_entity_poly.pdbx_strand_id
1 'polypeptide(L)'
;MIHKLNLELSTEHPAYLWAKKQSDSVNALGHIGTHIDCYTLSPSEANYELEAVLLNCFNDMPKISDIDKINIRGKALILYTDVLNKHGYGTEEYGKANTFLSEPVLDYILSLEPKFILIDSCGIGNHGDEHIKFDKKCEKKHCFVIENIFMNQTIAKSITNIKIKIETNNSSTGKACQVYAVTK
;
A
#
# COMPACT_ATOMS: atom_id res chain seq x y z
N MET A 1 2.16 21.61 0.53
CA MET A 1 2.84 21.21 1.79
C MET A 1 3.31 19.76 1.70
N ILE A 2 4.19 19.27 2.58
CA ILE A 2 4.60 17.86 2.62
C ILE A 2 4.10 17.22 3.92
N HIS A 3 3.42 16.08 3.81
CA HIS A 3 2.83 15.33 4.92
C HIS A 3 3.37 13.91 4.92
N LYS A 4 3.76 13.40 6.09
CA LYS A 4 4.19 12.01 6.25
C LYS A 4 2.95 11.11 6.33
N LEU A 5 2.94 10.02 5.56
CA LEU A 5 1.84 9.04 5.52
C LEU A 5 2.21 7.71 6.17
N ASN A 6 3.30 7.65 6.93
CA ASN A 6 3.77 6.40 7.50
C ASN A 6 2.95 6.04 8.73
N LEU A 7 2.53 4.78 8.80
CA LEU A 7 2.23 4.09 10.03
C LEU A 7 3.54 3.61 10.65
N GLU A 8 3.99 4.30 11.69
CA GLU A 8 5.14 3.89 12.50
C GLU A 8 4.65 3.20 13.77
N LEU A 9 5.20 2.02 14.03
CA LEU A 9 4.84 1.22 15.20
C LEU A 9 5.87 1.44 16.30
N SER A 10 5.40 1.65 17.52
CA SER A 10 6.28 1.66 18.68
C SER A 10 6.78 0.25 19.00
N THR A 11 7.87 0.16 19.76
CA THR A 11 8.45 -1.12 20.20
C THR A 11 7.54 -1.93 21.12
N GLU A 12 6.53 -1.27 21.71
CA GLU A 12 5.53 -1.84 22.61
C GLU A 12 4.26 -2.26 21.85
N HIS A 13 4.13 -1.92 20.57
CA HIS A 13 2.94 -2.25 19.79
C HIS A 13 2.80 -3.78 19.66
N PRO A 14 1.59 -4.36 19.81
CA PRO A 14 1.39 -5.81 19.74
C PRO A 14 1.96 -6.46 18.46
N ALA A 15 1.76 -5.84 17.30
CA ALA A 15 2.32 -6.31 16.03
C ALA A 15 3.86 -6.32 16.01
N TYR A 16 4.52 -5.31 16.60
CA TYR A 16 5.98 -5.27 16.72
C TYR A 16 6.49 -6.39 17.62
N LEU A 17 5.86 -6.57 18.79
CA LEU A 17 6.18 -7.63 19.74
C LEU A 17 5.96 -9.03 19.13
N TRP A 18 4.91 -9.20 18.32
CA TRP A 18 4.66 -10.43 17.58
C TRP A 18 5.74 -10.71 16.54
N ALA A 19 6.11 -9.71 15.73
CA ALA A 19 7.14 -9.85 14.69
C ALA A 19 8.50 -10.23 15.29
N LYS A 20 8.87 -9.63 16.43
CA LYS A 20 10.10 -9.96 17.16
C LYS A 20 10.16 -11.39 17.70
N LYS A 21 9.01 -12.04 17.92
CA LYS A 21 8.93 -13.42 18.42
C LYS A 21 8.98 -14.46 17.30
N GLN A 22 8.89 -14.06 16.03
CA GLN A 22 8.99 -14.99 14.90
C GLN A 22 10.41 -15.53 14.77
N SER A 23 10.53 -16.78 14.31
CA SER A 23 11.83 -17.41 14.03
C SER A 23 12.63 -16.62 13.00
N ASP A 24 11.95 -16.07 12.00
CA ASP A 24 12.51 -15.08 11.07
C ASP A 24 11.96 -13.68 11.39
N SER A 25 12.45 -13.12 12.49
CA SER A 25 12.03 -11.79 12.94
C SER A 25 12.41 -10.68 11.96
N VAL A 26 13.48 -10.84 11.17
CA VAL A 26 13.90 -9.83 10.18
C VAL A 26 12.86 -9.74 9.07
N ASN A 27 12.43 -10.88 8.52
CA ASN A 27 11.38 -10.90 7.52
C ASN A 27 10.06 -10.38 8.11
N ALA A 28 9.64 -10.88 9.28
CA ALA A 28 8.39 -10.46 9.90
C ALA A 28 8.33 -8.94 10.19
N LEU A 29 9.45 -8.32 10.59
CA LEU A 29 9.53 -6.86 10.80
C LEU A 29 9.42 -6.05 9.51
N GLY A 30 9.76 -6.64 8.37
CA GLY A 30 9.59 -6.00 7.06
C GLY A 30 8.13 -5.89 6.61
N HIS A 31 7.23 -6.66 7.24
CA HIS A 31 5.80 -6.82 6.91
C HIS A 31 4.87 -6.07 7.88
N ILE A 32 5.39 -5.17 8.71
CA ILE A 32 4.59 -4.39 9.67
C ILE A 32 4.73 -2.89 9.45
N GLY A 33 3.69 -2.13 9.81
CA GLY A 33 3.63 -0.70 9.53
C GLY A 33 3.46 -0.43 8.03
N THR A 34 3.87 0.75 7.56
CA THR A 34 3.89 1.05 6.12
C THR A 34 5.05 0.34 5.43
N HIS A 35 4.72 -0.55 4.50
CA HIS A 35 5.70 -1.42 3.84
C HIS A 35 5.26 -1.79 2.42
N ILE A 36 6.18 -2.43 1.70
CA ILE A 36 5.98 -2.99 0.36
C ILE A 36 6.27 -4.48 0.42
N ASP A 37 5.36 -5.26 -0.14
CA ASP A 37 5.59 -6.68 -0.38
C ASP A 37 6.29 -6.91 -1.72
N CYS A 38 7.37 -7.70 -1.68
CA CYS A 38 8.24 -8.01 -2.81
C CYS A 38 8.61 -9.50 -2.79
N TYR A 39 7.85 -10.31 -3.54
CA TYR A 39 8.01 -11.77 -3.55
C TYR A 39 8.84 -12.28 -4.74
N THR A 40 8.78 -11.60 -5.89
CA THR A 40 9.46 -12.00 -7.14
C THR A 40 10.27 -10.86 -7.75
N LEU A 41 9.83 -9.62 -7.58
CA LEU A 41 10.54 -8.42 -8.01
C LEU A 41 10.50 -7.35 -6.92
N SER A 42 11.51 -6.50 -6.89
CA SER A 42 11.53 -5.29 -6.07
C SER A 42 11.68 -4.05 -6.94
N PRO A 43 11.25 -2.87 -6.44
CA PRO A 43 11.53 -1.59 -7.09
C PRO A 43 13.03 -1.42 -7.34
N SER A 44 13.38 -0.89 -8.52
CA SER A 44 14.78 -0.72 -8.95
C SER A 44 15.50 0.44 -8.26
N GLU A 45 14.75 1.39 -7.73
CA GLU A 45 15.26 2.61 -7.10
C GLU A 45 14.82 2.65 -5.64
N ALA A 46 15.64 3.27 -4.79
CA ALA A 46 15.28 3.47 -3.38
C ALA A 46 14.38 4.69 -3.17
N ASN A 47 14.24 5.59 -4.16
CA ASN A 47 13.47 6.82 -4.04
C ASN A 47 12.62 7.05 -5.28
N TYR A 48 11.37 7.48 -5.10
CA TYR A 48 10.45 7.84 -6.17
C TYR A 48 9.74 9.14 -5.85
N GLU A 49 9.43 9.93 -6.88
CA GLU A 49 8.50 11.06 -6.82
C GLU A 49 7.55 10.96 -8.02
N LEU A 50 6.27 10.77 -7.73
CA LEU A 50 5.26 10.41 -8.72
C LEU A 50 4.04 11.31 -8.57
N GLU A 51 3.37 11.62 -9.66
CA GLU A 51 2.01 12.15 -9.59
C GLU A 51 1.10 11.14 -8.89
N ALA A 52 0.19 11.65 -8.06
CA ALA A 52 -0.76 10.86 -7.30
C ALA A 52 -2.14 10.95 -7.94
N VAL A 53 -2.80 9.80 -8.05
CA VAL A 53 -4.21 9.68 -8.43
C VAL A 53 -4.91 8.98 -7.28
N LEU A 54 -5.93 9.61 -6.69
CA LEU A 54 -6.66 9.07 -5.55
C LEU A 54 -8.06 8.62 -5.98
N LEU A 55 -8.43 7.41 -5.59
CA LEU A 55 -9.80 6.90 -5.63
C LEU A 55 -10.36 6.85 -4.21
N ASN A 56 -11.57 7.35 -4.04
CA ASN A 56 -12.29 7.24 -2.78
C ASN A 56 -12.97 5.86 -2.72
N CYS A 57 -12.60 5.08 -1.72
CA CYS A 57 -13.05 3.72 -1.49
C CYS A 57 -13.72 3.57 -0.11
N PHE A 58 -14.34 4.63 0.42
CA PHE A 58 -14.92 4.63 1.77
C PHE A 58 -16.03 3.62 1.98
N ASN A 59 -16.80 3.35 0.92
CA ASN A 59 -17.96 2.45 0.95
C ASN A 59 -17.67 1.15 0.21
N ASP A 60 -17.01 1.23 -0.94
CA ASP A 60 -16.74 0.10 -1.82
C ASP A 60 -15.38 0.26 -2.51
N MET A 61 -14.76 -0.88 -2.82
CA MET A 61 -13.59 -0.92 -3.70
C MET A 61 -13.99 -0.60 -5.15
N PRO A 62 -13.07 -0.02 -5.97
CA PRO A 62 -13.42 0.54 -7.25
C PRO A 62 -13.84 -0.54 -8.26
N LYS A 63 -14.72 -0.16 -9.17
CA LYS A 63 -15.08 -0.91 -10.37
C LYS A 63 -14.31 -0.37 -11.56
N ILE A 64 -14.30 -1.10 -12.67
CA ILE A 64 -13.66 -0.66 -13.92
C ILE A 64 -14.19 0.70 -14.37
N SER A 65 -15.50 0.96 -14.22
CA SER A 65 -16.14 2.24 -14.57
C SER A 65 -15.66 3.43 -13.75
N ASP A 66 -15.05 3.20 -12.58
CA ASP A 66 -14.50 4.25 -11.74
C ASP A 66 -13.08 4.64 -12.19
N ILE A 67 -12.45 3.80 -13.03
CA ILE A 67 -11.03 3.89 -13.42
C ILE A 67 -10.89 4.21 -14.92
N ASP A 68 -11.87 3.84 -15.75
CA ASP A 68 -11.79 3.84 -17.23
C ASP A 68 -11.45 5.19 -17.88
N LYS A 69 -11.67 6.29 -17.17
CA LYS A 69 -11.40 7.67 -17.64
C LYS A 69 -10.20 8.31 -16.96
N ILE A 70 -9.45 7.57 -16.15
CA ILE A 70 -8.38 8.10 -15.32
C ILE A 70 -7.02 7.66 -15.87
N ASN A 71 -6.14 8.63 -16.12
CA ASN A 71 -4.78 8.33 -16.53
C ASN A 71 -3.89 8.05 -15.31
N ILE A 72 -3.61 6.78 -15.07
CA ILE A 72 -2.72 6.31 -13.99
C ILE A 72 -1.35 5.82 -14.50
N ARG A 73 -1.08 5.92 -15.81
CA ARG A 73 0.15 5.42 -16.40
C ARG A 73 1.38 6.10 -15.82
N GLY A 74 2.29 5.32 -15.26
CA GLY A 74 3.51 5.85 -14.64
C GLY A 74 3.28 6.53 -13.28
N LYS A 75 2.06 6.52 -12.74
CA LYS A 75 1.67 7.27 -11.53
C LYS A 75 1.54 6.38 -10.29
N ALA A 76 1.38 7.01 -9.14
CA ALA A 76 0.95 6.37 -7.90
C ALA A 76 -0.58 6.40 -7.81
N LEU A 77 -1.22 5.23 -7.85
CA LEU A 77 -2.64 5.08 -7.58
C LEU A 77 -2.85 4.90 -6.08
N ILE A 78 -3.73 5.67 -5.47
CA ILE A 78 -4.09 5.58 -4.06
C ILE A 78 -5.54 5.11 -3.93
N LEU A 79 -5.75 4.02 -3.19
CA LEU A 79 -7.06 3.50 -2.82
C LEU A 79 -7.33 3.93 -1.38
N TYR A 80 -8.19 4.93 -1.18
CA TYR A 80 -8.43 5.51 0.13
C TYR A 80 -9.73 5.00 0.75
N THR A 81 -9.62 4.09 1.72
CA THR A 81 -10.73 3.36 2.36
C THR A 81 -11.16 3.94 3.72
N ASP A 82 -10.26 4.68 4.36
CA ASP A 82 -10.34 5.18 5.74
C ASP A 82 -10.34 4.08 6.82
N VAL A 83 -10.05 2.83 6.44
CA VAL A 83 -10.09 1.67 7.36
C VAL A 83 -9.09 1.81 8.49
N LEU A 84 -7.87 2.24 8.19
CA LEU A 84 -6.82 2.42 9.20
C LEU A 84 -7.20 3.47 10.25
N ASN A 85 -7.86 4.57 9.85
CA ASN A 85 -8.38 5.57 10.81
C ASN A 85 -9.54 5.04 11.63
N LYS A 86 -10.48 4.30 11.00
CA LYS A 86 -11.71 3.83 11.65
C LYS A 86 -11.46 2.73 12.67
N HIS A 87 -10.57 1.79 12.36
CA HIS A 87 -10.41 0.56 13.12
C HIS A 87 -9.06 0.45 13.84
N GLY A 88 -8.08 1.28 13.47
CA GLY A 88 -6.72 1.19 14.00
C GLY A 88 -5.98 -0.04 13.47
N TYR A 89 -4.65 0.04 13.42
CA TYR A 89 -3.83 -1.03 12.88
C TYR A 89 -3.84 -2.29 13.76
N GLY A 90 -3.93 -3.46 13.13
CA GLY A 90 -3.77 -4.75 13.80
C GLY A 90 -4.94 -5.19 14.67
N THR A 91 -6.07 -4.48 14.63
CA THR A 91 -7.33 -4.92 15.24
C THR A 91 -8.02 -5.99 14.39
N GLU A 92 -8.98 -6.70 14.98
CA GLU A 92 -9.75 -7.71 14.27
C GLU A 92 -10.62 -7.09 13.17
N GLU A 93 -11.22 -5.92 13.43
CA GLU A 93 -12.02 -5.17 12.47
C GLU A 93 -11.18 -4.68 11.30
N TYR A 94 -9.97 -4.20 11.56
CA TYR A 94 -9.01 -3.84 10.51
C TYR A 94 -8.68 -5.04 9.61
N GLY A 95 -8.38 -6.21 10.20
CA GLY A 95 -8.04 -7.42 9.44
C GLY A 95 -9.22 -8.00 8.66
N LYS A 96 -10.46 -7.75 9.08
CA LYS A 96 -11.68 -8.23 8.40
C LYS A 96 -12.29 -7.22 7.43
N ALA A 97 -11.73 -6.02 7.32
CA ALA A 97 -12.25 -5.01 6.42
C ALA A 97 -12.19 -5.48 4.97
N ASN A 98 -13.27 -5.30 4.22
CA ASN A 98 -13.36 -5.72 2.82
C ASN A 98 -12.72 -4.67 1.89
N THR A 99 -11.39 -4.62 1.88
CA THR A 99 -10.59 -3.64 1.12
C THR A 99 -9.86 -4.25 -0.08
N PHE A 100 -10.34 -5.39 -0.55
CA PHE A 100 -9.69 -6.16 -1.61
C PHE A 100 -10.27 -5.83 -2.99
N LEU A 101 -9.40 -5.79 -4.00
CA LEU A 101 -9.80 -5.68 -5.39
C LEU A 101 -10.32 -7.03 -5.88
N SER A 102 -11.27 -6.99 -6.81
CA SER A 102 -11.53 -8.19 -7.62
C SER A 102 -10.41 -8.38 -8.63
N GLU A 103 -10.13 -9.63 -9.00
CA GLU A 103 -9.08 -9.94 -9.96
C GLU A 103 -9.25 -9.23 -11.33
N PRO A 104 -10.47 -9.13 -11.91
CA PRO A 104 -10.67 -8.36 -13.14
C PRO A 104 -10.39 -6.85 -13.00
N VAL A 105 -10.67 -6.27 -11.83
CA VAL A 105 -10.36 -4.85 -11.57
C VAL A 105 -8.85 -4.66 -11.45
N LEU A 106 -8.15 -5.56 -10.76
CA LEU A 106 -6.69 -5.51 -10.67
C LEU A 106 -6.05 -5.66 -12.06
N ASP A 107 -6.50 -6.61 -12.88
CA ASP A 107 -6.04 -6.76 -14.27
C ASP A 107 -6.21 -5.47 -15.07
N TYR A 108 -7.37 -4.82 -14.93
CA TYR A 108 -7.64 -3.56 -15.61
C TYR A 108 -6.70 -2.45 -15.13
N ILE A 109 -6.52 -2.26 -13.82
CA ILE A 109 -5.58 -1.30 -13.25
C ILE A 109 -4.17 -1.54 -13.80
N LEU A 110 -3.69 -2.78 -13.76
CA LEU A 110 -2.35 -3.13 -14.22
C LEU A 110 -2.17 -2.94 -15.73
N SER A 111 -3.23 -3.07 -16.51
CA SER A 111 -3.21 -2.76 -17.95
C SER A 111 -2.96 -1.28 -18.25
N LEU A 112 -3.25 -0.40 -17.30
CA LEU A 112 -2.98 1.04 -17.38
C LEU A 112 -1.58 1.42 -16.88
N GLU A 113 -0.77 0.45 -16.46
CA GLU A 113 0.64 0.59 -16.07
C GLU A 113 0.93 1.65 -14.98
N PRO A 114 0.23 1.65 -13.82
CA PRO A 114 0.68 2.43 -12.67
C PRO A 114 2.04 1.91 -12.16
N LYS A 115 2.79 2.77 -11.48
CA LYS A 115 4.05 2.39 -10.83
C LYS A 115 3.85 1.83 -9.44
N PHE A 116 2.88 2.40 -8.72
CA PHE A 116 2.54 1.97 -7.37
C PHE A 116 1.03 1.98 -7.18
N ILE A 117 0.56 1.04 -6.37
CA ILE A 117 -0.78 1.05 -5.77
C ILE A 117 -0.56 1.21 -4.27
N LEU A 118 -1.14 2.25 -3.67
CA LEU A 118 -1.04 2.51 -2.24
C LEU A 118 -2.42 2.34 -1.61
N ILE A 119 -2.49 1.73 -0.44
CA ILE A 119 -3.75 1.51 0.28
C ILE A 119 -3.58 1.71 1.78
N ASP A 120 -4.61 2.27 2.42
CA ASP A 120 -4.68 2.48 3.87
C ASP A 120 -5.33 1.28 4.59
N SER A 121 -4.93 0.07 4.20
CA SER A 121 -5.43 -1.20 4.74
C SER A 121 -4.38 -2.32 4.59
N CYS A 122 -4.77 -3.56 4.89
CA CYS A 122 -3.92 -4.77 4.91
C CYS A 122 -3.54 -5.35 3.56
N GLY A 123 -3.74 -4.59 2.47
CA GLY A 123 -3.42 -5.01 1.12
C GLY A 123 -4.60 -4.95 0.18
N ILE A 124 -4.35 -5.35 -1.08
CA ILE A 124 -5.34 -5.30 -2.17
C ILE A 124 -5.89 -6.68 -2.54
N GLY A 125 -5.33 -7.76 -2.00
CA GLY A 125 -5.83 -9.12 -2.13
C GLY A 125 -6.21 -9.68 -0.76
N ASN A 126 -7.13 -10.65 -0.72
CA ASN A 126 -7.53 -11.26 0.54
C ASN A 126 -6.36 -12.05 1.17
N HIS A 127 -6.42 -12.26 2.49
CA HIS A 127 -5.37 -12.91 3.27
C HIS A 127 -4.87 -14.25 2.66
N GLY A 128 -3.61 -14.58 2.93
CA GLY A 128 -3.01 -15.84 2.53
C GLY A 128 -2.57 -15.86 1.08
N ASP A 129 -2.91 -16.92 0.35
CA ASP A 129 -2.40 -17.15 -1.01
C ASP A 129 -2.87 -16.09 -2.02
N GLU A 130 -4.05 -15.49 -1.81
CA GLU A 130 -4.57 -14.48 -2.73
C GLU A 130 -3.78 -13.17 -2.65
N HIS A 131 -3.43 -12.72 -1.45
CA HIS A 131 -2.55 -11.59 -1.19
C HIS A 131 -1.25 -11.70 -1.99
N ILE A 132 -0.51 -12.80 -1.76
CA ILE A 132 0.76 -13.07 -2.42
C ILE A 132 0.57 -13.17 -3.95
N LYS A 133 -0.53 -13.78 -4.41
CA LYS A 133 -0.85 -13.87 -5.84
C LYS A 133 -1.01 -12.47 -6.45
N PHE A 134 -1.68 -11.55 -5.77
CA PHE A 134 -1.93 -10.21 -6.26
C PHE A 134 -0.66 -9.36 -6.29
N ASP A 135 0.19 -9.44 -5.27
CA ASP A 135 1.47 -8.71 -5.26
C ASP A 135 2.40 -9.21 -6.37
N LYS A 136 2.53 -10.53 -6.55
CA LYS A 136 3.28 -11.10 -7.67
C LYS A 136 2.72 -10.67 -9.04
N LYS A 137 1.41 -10.49 -9.13
CA LYS A 137 0.73 -10.02 -10.36
C LYS A 137 1.08 -8.56 -10.65
N CYS A 138 1.10 -7.71 -9.63
CA CYS A 138 1.59 -6.33 -9.71
C CYS A 138 3.06 -6.29 -10.12
N GLU A 139 3.91 -7.08 -9.45
CA GLU A 139 5.36 -7.13 -9.67
C GLU A 139 5.71 -7.53 -11.12
N LYS A 140 4.99 -8.51 -11.68
CA LYS A 140 5.14 -8.93 -13.09
C LYS A 140 4.85 -7.79 -14.09
N LYS A 141 4.13 -6.77 -13.66
CA LYS A 141 3.79 -5.57 -14.44
C LYS A 141 4.63 -4.35 -14.03
N HIS A 142 5.69 -4.55 -13.24
CA HIS A 142 6.53 -3.49 -12.69
C HIS A 142 5.73 -2.44 -11.89
N CYS A 143 4.66 -2.90 -11.22
CA CYS A 143 3.87 -2.15 -10.26
C CYS A 143 4.06 -2.77 -8.88
N PHE A 144 4.07 -1.96 -7.82
CA PHE A 144 4.29 -2.44 -6.45
C PHE A 144 3.22 -1.91 -5.50
N VAL A 145 2.86 -2.72 -4.51
CA VAL A 145 1.82 -2.37 -3.53
C VAL A 145 2.49 -1.79 -2.29
N ILE A 146 2.04 -0.63 -1.83
CA ILE A 146 2.39 -0.08 -0.50
C ILE A 146 1.16 -0.15 0.38
N GLU A 147 1.31 -0.79 1.52
CA GLU A 147 0.23 -0.99 2.47
C GLU A 147 0.32 -0.04 3.65
N ASN A 148 -0.78 0.08 4.38
CA ASN A 148 -0.83 0.82 5.64
C ASN A 148 -0.39 2.28 5.53
N ILE A 149 -0.71 2.96 4.42
CA ILE A 149 -0.54 4.41 4.40
C ILE A 149 -1.56 5.08 5.32
N PHE A 150 -1.14 6.06 6.10
CA PHE A 150 -1.98 6.81 7.00
C PHE A 150 -2.33 8.16 6.40
N MET A 151 -3.56 8.31 5.90
CA MET A 151 -4.07 9.54 5.31
C MET A 151 -5.24 10.11 6.10
N ASN A 152 -5.51 11.41 5.93
CA ASN A 152 -6.74 12.03 6.39
C ASN A 152 -7.41 12.78 5.23
N GLN A 153 -8.67 13.20 5.45
CA GLN A 153 -9.45 13.87 4.41
C GLN A 153 -8.84 15.18 3.90
N THR A 154 -8.10 15.92 4.74
CA THR A 154 -7.44 17.17 4.34
C THR A 154 -6.35 16.90 3.32
N ILE A 155 -5.51 15.89 3.58
CA ILE A 155 -4.47 15.44 2.65
C ILE A 155 -5.13 14.92 1.37
N ALA A 156 -6.12 14.04 1.49
CA ALA A 156 -6.80 13.42 0.35
C ALA A 156 -7.39 14.43 -0.64
N LYS A 157 -7.91 15.57 -0.15
CA LYS A 157 -8.48 16.63 -0.99
C LYS A 157 -7.46 17.46 -1.76
N SER A 158 -6.20 17.44 -1.35
CA SER A 158 -5.18 18.39 -1.82
C SER A 158 -3.92 17.73 -2.38
N ILE A 159 -3.81 16.40 -2.29
CA ILE A 159 -2.65 15.64 -2.76
C ILE A 159 -2.46 15.77 -4.28
N THR A 160 -1.20 15.93 -4.68
CA THR A 160 -0.78 15.99 -6.08
C THR A 160 0.30 14.98 -6.40
N ASN A 161 1.20 14.73 -5.46
CA ASN A 161 2.33 13.84 -5.65
C ASN A 161 2.55 12.99 -4.40
N ILE A 162 3.18 11.85 -4.64
CA ILE A 162 3.67 10.93 -3.62
C ILE A 162 5.19 10.85 -3.76
N LYS A 163 5.89 10.98 -2.63
CA LYS A 163 7.31 10.65 -2.50
C LYS A 163 7.43 9.35 -1.73
N ILE A 164 8.22 8.42 -2.23
CA ILE A 164 8.45 7.11 -1.61
C ILE A 164 9.94 6.94 -1.40
N LYS A 165 10.31 6.45 -0.22
CA LYS A 165 11.66 5.99 0.09
C LYS A 165 11.59 4.57 0.63
N ILE A 166 12.32 3.65 0.01
CA ILE A 166 12.23 2.22 0.25
C ILE A 166 13.51 1.74 0.91
N GLU A 167 13.39 0.90 1.93
CA GLU A 167 14.55 0.18 2.48
C GLU A 167 14.92 -1.00 1.56
N THR A 168 16.00 -0.84 0.80
CA THR A 168 16.45 -1.85 -0.18
C THR A 168 17.56 -2.77 0.36
N ASN A 169 18.09 -2.50 1.56
CA ASN A 169 19.32 -3.12 2.06
C ASN A 169 19.10 -4.36 2.94
N ASN A 170 17.96 -5.04 2.82
CA ASN A 170 17.69 -6.27 3.56
C ASN A 170 17.07 -7.35 2.66
N SER A 171 17.22 -8.61 3.07
CA SER A 171 16.73 -9.79 2.36
C SER A 171 15.25 -10.08 2.62
N SER A 172 14.55 -9.25 3.40
CA SER A 172 13.14 -9.44 3.69
C SER A 172 12.31 -9.27 2.41
N THR A 173 11.29 -10.10 2.29
CA THR A 173 10.26 -9.96 1.25
C THR A 173 9.36 -8.76 1.50
N GLY A 174 9.16 -8.39 2.77
CA GLY A 174 8.52 -7.13 3.17
C GLY A 174 9.59 -6.03 3.33
N LYS A 175 9.37 -4.87 2.72
CA LYS A 175 10.31 -3.74 2.75
C LYS A 175 9.63 -2.56 3.41
N ALA A 176 10.13 -2.18 4.59
CA ALA A 176 9.73 -0.94 5.22
C ALA A 176 9.94 0.23 4.26
N CYS A 177 8.97 1.15 4.22
CA CYS A 177 9.09 2.33 3.37
C CYS A 177 8.53 3.58 4.06
N GLN A 178 8.99 4.72 3.58
CA GLN A 178 8.51 6.03 3.98
C GLN A 178 7.77 6.67 2.81
N VAL A 179 6.54 7.07 3.04
CA VAL A 179 5.64 7.68 2.08
C VAL A 179 5.30 9.10 2.54
N TYR A 180 5.35 10.04 1.61
CA TYR A 180 5.00 11.43 1.85
C TYR A 180 4.04 11.94 0.78
N ALA A 181 2.94 12.56 1.20
CA ALA A 181 2.07 13.32 0.32
C ALA A 181 2.62 14.72 0.11
N VAL A 182 2.67 15.15 -1.15
CA VAL A 182 2.81 16.55 -1.51
C VAL A 182 1.41 17.06 -1.84
N THR A 183 0.99 18.13 -1.16
CA THR A 183 -0.28 18.80 -1.40
C THR A 183 -0.07 20.16 -2.05
N LYS A 184 -1.08 20.64 -2.78
CA LYS A 184 -1.19 22.06 -3.17
C LYS A 184 -1.21 22.97 -1.93
#